data_AF-A0A2J6TAI6-F1
#
_entry.id   AF-A0A2J6TAI6-F1
#
_cell.length_a   1.000
_cell.length_b   1.000
_cell.length_c   1.000
_cell.angle_alpha   90.00
_cell.angle_beta   90.00
_cell.angle_gamma   90.00
#
_symmetry.space_group_name_H-M   'P 1'
#
loop_
_entity.id
_entity.type
_entity.pdbx_description
1 polymer ?
#
loop_
_entity_poly.entity_id
_entity_poly.type
_entity_poly.pdbx_seq_one_letter_code
_entity_poly.pdbx_strand_id
1 'polypeptide(L)'
;AILGPFEDGWCRGYKYNRGTGEWWDVYLNKRTGHIQIEDPRLGKLPEGWIRKSHDKDYAWHWYVRVDEQDQVEEMSQNKWREDPRMKTEALKERGVGLKVFRLV
;
A
#
# COMPACT_ATOMS: atom_id res chain seq x y z
N ALA A 1 9.38 11.41 -2.84
CA ALA A 1 8.67 10.16 -2.52
C ALA A 1 9.54 8.99 -2.97
N ILE A 2 9.55 7.88 -2.21
CA ILE A 2 10.43 6.72 -2.48
C ILE A 2 10.11 6.07 -3.85
N LEU A 3 8.86 6.17 -4.31
CA LEU A 3 8.37 5.57 -5.56
C LEU A 3 8.53 6.46 -6.81
N GLY A 4 9.33 7.53 -6.75
CA GLY A 4 9.47 8.47 -7.87
C GLY A 4 8.24 9.37 -8.10
N PRO A 5 8.14 10.07 -9.25
CA PRO A 5 6.96 10.86 -9.61
C PRO A 5 5.78 9.96 -10.01
N PHE A 6 4.56 10.49 -9.99
CA PHE A 6 3.43 9.83 -10.64
C PHE A 6 3.56 9.91 -12.15
N GLU A 7 3.06 8.88 -12.84
CA GLU A 7 2.83 8.96 -14.28
C GLU A 7 1.81 10.07 -14.61
N ASP A 8 1.87 10.59 -15.83
CA ASP A 8 0.99 11.67 -16.25
C ASP A 8 -0.49 11.32 -16.10
N GLY A 9 -1.22 12.21 -15.44
CA GLY A 9 -2.64 12.06 -15.16
C GLY A 9 -2.93 11.45 -13.80
N TRP A 10 -1.94 10.90 -13.07
CA TRP A 10 -2.15 10.44 -11.71
C TRP A 10 -1.88 11.53 -10.67
N CYS A 11 -2.67 11.54 -9.60
CA CYS A 11 -2.37 12.32 -8.40
C CYS A 11 -2.85 11.63 -7.12
N ARG A 12 -2.21 11.95 -6.00
CA ARG A 12 -2.75 11.65 -4.67
C ARG A 12 -3.86 12.63 -4.32
N GLY A 13 -4.90 12.14 -3.68
CA GLY A 13 -6.01 12.92 -3.14
C GLY A 13 -6.54 12.28 -1.86
N TYR A 14 -7.64 12.83 -1.37
CA TYR A 14 -8.31 12.36 -0.15
C TYR A 14 -9.78 12.13 -0.42
N LYS A 15 -10.30 11.00 0.04
CA LYS A 15 -11.73 10.65 -0.03
C LYS A 15 -12.33 10.66 1.36
N TYR A 16 -13.37 11.46 1.54
CA TYR A 16 -14.15 11.47 2.78
C TYR A 16 -15.13 10.30 2.83
N ASN A 17 -15.08 9.51 3.89
CA ASN A 17 -16.08 8.49 4.19
C ASN A 17 -17.14 9.07 5.13
N ARG A 18 -18.35 9.30 4.62
CA ARG A 18 -19.48 9.80 5.44
C ARG A 18 -19.91 8.83 6.54
N GLY A 19 -19.74 7.53 6.34
CA GLY A 19 -20.15 6.51 7.30
C GLY A 19 -19.27 6.47 8.55
N THR A 20 -17.98 6.77 8.40
CA THR A 20 -17.03 6.76 9.53
C THR A 20 -16.56 8.16 9.95
N GLY A 21 -16.79 9.19 9.13
CA GLY A 21 -16.28 10.55 9.37
C GLY A 21 -14.79 10.71 9.07
N GLU A 22 -14.16 9.71 8.45
CA GLU A 22 -12.71 9.68 8.23
C GLU A 22 -12.32 10.09 6.81
N TRP A 23 -11.10 10.61 6.66
CA TRP A 23 -10.48 10.88 5.37
C TRP A 23 -9.45 9.80 5.05
N TRP A 24 -9.51 9.26 3.84
CA TRP A 24 -8.60 8.22 3.37
C TRP A 24 -7.80 8.70 2.17
N ASP A 25 -6.52 8.32 2.15
CA ASP A 25 -5.67 8.52 0.97
C ASP A 25 -6.22 7.72 -0.22
N VAL A 26 -6.27 8.37 -1.37
CA VAL A 26 -6.63 7.73 -2.63
C VAL A 26 -5.74 8.24 -3.76
N TYR A 27 -5.67 7.47 -4.83
CA TYR A 27 -5.00 7.82 -6.07
C TYR A 27 -6.04 7.98 -7.17
N LEU A 28 -6.04 9.17 -7.77
CA LEU A 28 -6.97 9.54 -8.84
C LEU A 28 -6.23 9.56 -10.17
N ASN A 29 -6.75 8.81 -11.13
CA ASN A 29 -6.41 8.97 -12.53
C ASN A 29 -7.30 10.06 -13.14
N LYS A 30 -6.75 11.26 -13.34
CA LYS A 30 -7.44 12.42 -13.92
C LYS A 30 -7.87 12.21 -15.37
N ARG A 31 -7.28 11.26 -16.10
CA ARG A 31 -7.66 10.97 -17.50
C ARG A 31 -8.95 10.17 -17.57
N THR A 32 -9.15 9.25 -16.65
CA THR A 32 -10.30 8.33 -16.64
C THR A 32 -11.33 8.63 -15.55
N GLY A 33 -10.98 9.46 -14.57
CA GLY A 33 -11.75 9.66 -13.35
C GLY A 33 -11.67 8.47 -12.38
N HIS A 34 -10.86 7.45 -12.66
CA HIS A 34 -10.77 6.26 -11.82
C HIS A 34 -10.06 6.56 -10.51
N ILE A 35 -10.62 6.10 -9.40
CA ILE A 35 -10.08 6.24 -8.04
C ILE A 35 -9.72 4.85 -7.52
N GLN A 36 -8.50 4.70 -7.00
CA GLN A 36 -8.04 3.50 -6.33
C GLN A 36 -7.32 3.86 -5.02
N ILE A 37 -7.21 2.88 -4.12
CA ILE A 37 -6.56 3.07 -2.81
C ILE A 37 -5.09 2.70 -2.88
N GLU A 38 -4.73 1.76 -3.75
CA GLU A 38 -3.35 1.35 -3.96
C GLU A 38 -2.61 2.34 -4.84
N ASP A 39 -1.36 2.66 -4.51
CA ASP A 39 -0.55 3.57 -5.32
C ASP A 39 -0.26 2.93 -6.69
N PRO A 40 -0.60 3.59 -7.82
CA PRO A 40 -0.43 3.02 -9.15
C PRO A 40 1.04 2.74 -9.52
N ARG A 41 1.99 3.34 -8.79
CA ARG A 41 3.43 3.10 -8.97
C ARG A 41 3.90 1.82 -8.30
N LEU A 42 3.05 1.22 -7.46
CA LEU A 42 3.34 -0.07 -6.88
C LEU A 42 3.14 -1.13 -7.96
N GLY A 43 4.19 -1.90 -8.20
CA GLY A 43 4.12 -3.06 -9.08
C GLY A 43 3.40 -4.23 -8.42
N LYS A 44 3.61 -5.42 -8.98
CA LYS A 44 3.11 -6.68 -8.45
C LYS A 44 3.58 -6.89 -7.00
N LEU A 45 2.77 -7.58 -6.21
CA LEU A 45 3.19 -8.02 -4.88
C LEU A 45 4.38 -8.99 -4.98
N PRO A 46 5.30 -8.98 -4.01
CA PRO A 46 6.37 -9.96 -3.95
C PRO A 46 5.82 -11.38 -3.82
N GLU A 47 6.60 -12.37 -4.23
CA GLU A 47 6.19 -13.78 -4.15
C GLU A 47 5.89 -14.19 -2.70
N GLY A 48 4.85 -15.01 -2.52
CA GLY A 48 4.39 -15.45 -1.21
C GLY A 48 3.58 -14.42 -0.43
N TRP A 49 3.29 -13.24 -1.00
CA TRP A 49 2.38 -12.27 -0.41
C TRP A 49 1.05 -12.23 -1.15
N ILE A 50 -0.04 -12.15 -0.38
CA ILE A 50 -1.40 -11.97 -0.91
C ILE A 50 -2.10 -10.82 -0.19
N ARG A 51 -3.07 -10.22 -0.88
CA ARG A 51 -4.01 -9.30 -0.25
C ARG A 51 -5.11 -10.09 0.44
N LYS A 52 -5.37 -9.79 1.71
CA LYS A 52 -6.50 -10.34 2.47
C LYS A 52 -7.62 -9.30 2.50
N SER A 53 -8.84 -9.73 2.21
CA SER A 53 -10.02 -8.84 2.28
C SER A 53 -10.44 -8.59 3.72
N HIS A 54 -10.89 -7.37 3.99
CA HIS A 54 -11.51 -6.96 5.25
C HIS A 54 -12.64 -5.93 5.01
N ASP A 55 -13.37 -5.60 6.06
CA ASP A 55 -14.52 -4.66 6.05
C ASP A 55 -14.16 -3.24 5.57
N LYS A 56 -12.90 -2.85 5.73
CA LYS A 56 -12.33 -1.55 5.34
C LYS A 56 -11.46 -1.60 4.06
N ASP A 57 -11.66 -2.61 3.20
CA ASP A 57 -10.94 -2.76 1.93
C ASP A 57 -11.06 -1.56 0.97
N TYR A 58 -12.06 -0.71 1.21
CA TYR A 58 -12.29 0.55 0.51
C TYR A 58 -11.37 1.70 0.96
N ALA A 59 -10.57 1.50 2.01
CA ALA A 59 -9.74 2.51 2.64
C ALA A 59 -8.27 2.12 2.73
N TRP A 60 -7.98 0.82 2.90
CA TRP A 60 -6.63 0.28 2.98
C TRP A 60 -6.63 -1.21 2.64
N HIS A 61 -5.45 -1.82 2.56
CA HIS A 61 -5.28 -3.22 2.22
C HIS A 61 -4.50 -3.96 3.31
N TRP A 62 -4.92 -5.20 3.59
CA TRP A 62 -4.13 -6.16 4.35
C TRP A 62 -3.27 -7.01 3.43
N TYR A 63 -2.01 -7.13 3.79
CA TYR A 63 -1.07 -8.03 3.12
C TYR A 63 -0.64 -9.10 4.10
N VAL A 64 -0.77 -10.37 3.70
CA VAL A 64 -0.39 -11.52 4.52
C VAL A 64 0.53 -12.43 3.70
N ARG A 65 1.43 -13.13 4.38
CA ARG A 65 2.20 -14.19 3.73
C ARG A 65 1.34 -15.45 3.62
N VAL A 66 1.51 -16.17 2.51
CA VAL A 66 0.74 -17.38 2.20
C VAL A 66 0.91 -18.47 3.26
N ASP A 67 2.10 -18.60 3.85
CA ASP A 67 2.42 -19.55 4.92
C ASP A 67 1.85 -19.16 6.29
N GLU A 68 1.38 -17.92 6.44
CA GLU A 68 0.84 -17.38 7.69
C GLU A 68 -0.68 -17.15 7.61
N GLN A 69 -1.32 -17.49 6.48
CA GLN A 69 -2.72 -17.16 6.18
C GLN A 69 -3.72 -17.66 7.24
N ASP A 70 -3.46 -18.84 7.82
CA ASP A 70 -4.31 -19.48 8.82
C ASP A 70 -4.07 -18.98 10.25
N GLN A 71 -3.00 -18.23 10.50
CA GLN A 71 -2.65 -17.69 11.84
C GLN A 71 -3.20 -16.26 12.06
N VAL A 72 -3.90 -15.71 11.07
CA VAL A 72 -4.30 -14.29 11.03
C VAL A 72 -5.56 -14.01 11.86
N GLU A 73 -6.28 -15.02 12.35
CA GLU A 73 -7.46 -14.79 13.22
C GLU A 73 -7.10 -14.14 14.56
N GLU A 74 -5.86 -14.32 15.05
CA GLU A 74 -5.47 -13.87 16.40
C GLU A 74 -4.44 -12.73 16.42
N MET A 75 -3.80 -12.43 15.28
CA MET A 75 -2.75 -11.41 15.24
C MET A 75 -3.34 -10.01 15.14
N SER A 76 -3.31 -9.27 16.26
CA SER A 76 -3.66 -7.86 16.41
C SER A 76 -3.44 -7.03 15.13
N GLN A 77 -4.41 -6.19 14.78
CA GLN A 77 -4.48 -5.31 13.60
C GLN A 77 -3.28 -4.35 13.38
N ASN A 78 -2.23 -4.46 14.20
CA ASN A 78 -1.05 -3.61 14.22
C ASN A 78 0.13 -4.14 13.40
N LYS A 79 0.25 -5.46 13.15
CA LYS A 79 1.46 -6.01 12.52
C LYS A 79 1.50 -5.96 10.98
N TRP A 80 0.37 -5.84 10.29
CA TRP A 80 0.29 -6.03 8.83
C TRP A 80 -0.11 -4.79 8.02
N ARG A 81 0.01 -3.59 8.62
CA ARG A 81 -0.31 -2.33 7.94
C ARG A 81 0.77 -1.89 6.94
N GLU A 82 1.95 -2.50 6.99
CA GLU A 82 3.04 -2.15 6.09
C GLU A 82 2.96 -2.98 4.80
N ASP A 83 2.78 -2.28 3.67
CA ASP A 83 2.81 -2.90 2.35
C ASP A 83 4.17 -3.58 2.12
N PRO A 84 4.22 -4.87 1.77
CA PRO A 84 5.48 -5.60 1.60
C PRO A 84 6.36 -5.02 0.50
N ARG A 85 5.77 -4.27 -0.45
CA ARG A 85 6.52 -3.56 -1.50
C ARG A 85 7.30 -2.37 -0.94
N MET A 86 6.93 -1.84 0.22
CA MET A 86 7.63 -0.75 0.88
C MET A 86 8.83 -1.22 1.72
N LYS A 87 9.04 -2.54 1.84
CA LYS A 87 10.22 -3.11 2.49
C LYS A 87 11.49 -2.82 1.70
N THR A 88 12.60 -2.71 2.43
CA THR A 88 13.94 -2.42 1.89
C THR A 88 14.32 -3.37 0.75
N GLU A 89 14.04 -4.66 0.91
CA GLU A 89 14.38 -5.72 -0.04
C GLU A 89 13.61 -5.52 -1.36
N ALA A 90 12.29 -5.36 -1.27
CA ALA A 90 11.41 -5.12 -2.41
C ALA A 90 11.69 -3.78 -3.11
N LEU A 91 12.17 -2.77 -2.37
CA LEU A 91 12.63 -1.51 -2.93
C LEU A 91 13.93 -1.67 -3.72
N LYS A 92 14.90 -2.41 -3.18
CA LYS A 92 16.19 -2.70 -3.86
C LYS A 92 16.01 -3.50 -5.15
N GLU A 93 15.15 -4.53 -5.13
CA GLU A 93 14.85 -5.33 -6.33
C GLU A 93 14.25 -4.50 -7.46
N ARG A 94 13.52 -3.43 -7.14
CA ARG A 94 12.98 -2.47 -8.11
C ARG A 94 13.99 -1.40 -8.55
N GLY A 95 15.24 -1.48 -8.08
CA GLY A 95 16.28 -0.50 -8.39
C GLY A 95 16.11 0.84 -7.67
N VAL A 96 15.31 0.90 -6.59
CA VAL A 96 15.15 2.14 -5.82
C VAL A 96 16.43 2.41 -5.04
N GLY A 97 17.06 3.57 -5.29
CA GLY A 97 18.26 4.01 -4.60
C GLY A 97 17.99 4.37 -3.14
N LEU A 98 18.26 3.43 -2.22
CA LEU A 98 18.11 3.66 -0.78
C LEU A 98 19.39 4.26 -0.18
N LYS A 99 19.24 5.25 0.70
CA LYS A 99 20.33 5.82 1.50
C LYS A 99 20.13 5.46 2.96
N VAL A 100 21.16 4.91 3.58
CA VAL A 100 21.16 4.60 5.02
C VAL A 100 21.87 5.72 5.76
N PHE A 101 21.21 6.30 6.75
CA PHE A 101 21.78 7.29 7.64
C PHE A 101 22.03 6.64 9.00
N ARG A 102 23.25 6.76 9.54
CA ARG A 102 23.52 6.44 10.94
C ARG A 102 23.26 7.71 11.76
N LEU A 103 22.21 7.68 12.57
CA LEU A 103 21.91 8.76 13.50
C LEU A 103 22.81 8.57 14.74
N VAL A 104 23.47 9.65 15.16
CA VAL A 104 24.25 9.72 16.42
C VAL A 104 23.43 10.36 17.52
#